data_AF-A0A258AQ14-F1
#
_entry.id   AF-A0A258AQ14-F1
#
_cell.length_a   1.000
_cell.length_b   1.000
_cell.length_c   1.000
_cell.angle_alpha   90.00
_cell.angle_beta   90.00
_cell.angle_gamma   90.00
#
_symmetry.space_group_name_H-M   'P 1'
#
loop_
_entity.id
_entity.type
_entity.pdbx_description
1 polymer ?
#
loop_
_entity_poly.entity_id
_entity_poly.type
_entity_poly.pdbx_seq_one_letter_code
_entity_poly.pdbx_strand_id
1 'polypeptide(L)'
;MSSVSSNPQDQLAELVLDYAWKSLDRATDYFSRTENKASTQGTYIGVTLTIMLAGVTTVFPEGKWSNGFGCAAQILYLCSVVVNAIALLICYRALWFRQTLDIPRVADMQSYIKGMAGHQFTSTALSDQLSDYIAQAQISYTDAAHSKQKDIRLVGLFAVSGVIVLLLAGALSLIHSTLSFYVKAV
;
A
#
# COMPACT_ATOMS: atom_id res chain seq x y z
N MET A 1 -28.21 43.94 -21.18
CA MET A 1 -28.47 42.97 -20.10
C MET A 1 -28.83 41.66 -20.75
N SER A 2 -27.85 40.80 -21.01
CA SER A 2 -28.05 39.50 -21.64
C SER A 2 -28.78 38.62 -20.64
N SER A 3 -30.00 38.21 -20.95
CA SER A 3 -30.72 37.22 -20.16
C SER A 3 -29.92 35.93 -20.19
N VAL A 4 -29.27 35.60 -19.08
CA VAL A 4 -28.83 34.23 -18.80
C VAL A 4 -30.12 33.43 -18.67
N SER A 5 -30.65 32.99 -19.82
CA SER A 5 -31.57 31.86 -19.89
C SER A 5 -30.74 30.66 -19.47
N SER A 6 -30.62 30.44 -18.16
CA SER A 6 -30.02 29.24 -17.61
C SER A 6 -30.97 28.10 -17.92
N ASN A 7 -30.76 27.48 -19.08
CA ASN A 7 -31.50 26.30 -19.46
C ASN A 7 -31.32 25.28 -18.33
N PRO A 8 -32.41 24.77 -17.70
CA PRO A 8 -32.30 23.87 -16.55
C PRO A 8 -31.41 22.64 -16.83
N GLN A 9 -31.29 22.26 -18.10
CA GLN A 9 -30.39 21.20 -18.57
C GLN A 9 -28.90 21.57 -18.44
N ASP A 10 -28.52 22.82 -18.73
CA ASP A 10 -27.13 23.29 -18.59
C ASP A 10 -26.73 23.36 -17.11
N GLN A 11 -27.63 23.80 -16.23
CA GLN A 11 -27.41 23.80 -14.77
C GLN A 11 -27.28 22.37 -14.22
N LEU A 12 -28.10 21.44 -14.70
CA LEU A 12 -28.02 20.04 -14.29
C LEU A 12 -26.69 19.41 -14.74
N ALA A 13 -26.26 19.67 -15.97
CA ALA A 13 -24.98 19.18 -16.49
C ALA A 13 -23.79 19.70 -15.68
N GLU A 14 -23.78 20.99 -15.32
CA GLU A 14 -22.75 21.58 -14.48
C GLU A 14 -22.72 20.94 -13.07
N LEU A 15 -23.88 20.66 -12.49
CA LEU A 15 -23.99 20.02 -11.18
C LEU A 15 -23.50 18.57 -11.19
N VAL A 16 -23.78 17.82 -12.27
CA VAL A 16 -23.29 16.45 -12.47
C VAL A 16 -21.77 16.43 -12.61
N LEU A 17 -21.21 17.36 -13.38
CA LEU A 17 -19.76 17.50 -13.54
C LEU A 17 -19.06 17.87 -12.22
N ASP A 18 -19.62 18.82 -11.46
CA ASP A 18 -19.09 19.19 -10.14
C ASP A 18 -19.12 18.01 -9.15
N TYR A 19 -20.22 17.25 -9.14
CA TYR A 19 -20.32 16.04 -8.33
C TYR A 19 -19.28 14.98 -8.73
N ALA A 20 -19.12 14.75 -10.03
CA ALA A 20 -18.17 13.78 -10.57
C ALA A 20 -16.71 14.17 -10.25
N TRP A 21 -16.39 15.47 -10.31
CA TRP A 21 -15.09 15.99 -9.91
C TRP A 21 -14.81 15.81 -8.42
N LYS A 22 -15.78 16.11 -7.56
CA LYS A 22 -15.68 15.87 -6.10
C LYS A 22 -15.51 14.39 -5.78
N SER A 23 -16.15 13.50 -6.54
CA SER A 23 -16.00 12.05 -6.40
C SER A 23 -14.57 11.60 -6.71
N LEU A 24 -14.01 12.10 -7.82
CA LEU A 24 -12.62 11.82 -8.24
C LEU A 24 -11.59 12.35 -7.23
N ASP A 25 -11.81 13.56 -6.72
CA ASP A 25 -10.95 14.18 -5.71
C ASP A 25 -10.90 13.33 -4.43
N ARG A 26 -12.07 12.88 -3.93
CA ARG A 26 -12.15 11.96 -2.77
C ARG A 26 -11.43 10.64 -3.02
N ALA A 27 -11.54 10.06 -4.22
CA ALA A 27 -10.86 8.81 -4.57
C ALA A 27 -9.33 8.99 -4.58
N THR A 28 -8.86 10.13 -5.10
CA THR A 28 -7.43 10.51 -5.11
C THR A 28 -6.90 10.73 -3.69
N ASP A 29 -7.69 11.39 -2.84
CA ASP A 29 -7.38 11.61 -1.43
C ASP A 29 -7.27 10.29 -0.66
N TYR A 30 -8.22 9.37 -0.88
CA TYR A 30 -8.21 8.04 -0.28
C TYR A 30 -6.99 7.23 -0.74
N PHE A 31 -6.64 7.29 -2.02
CA PHE A 31 -5.44 6.65 -2.56
C PHE A 31 -4.15 7.19 -1.90
N SER A 32 -4.03 8.50 -1.78
CA SER A 32 -2.87 9.16 -1.15
C SER A 32 -2.70 8.79 0.33
N ARG A 33 -3.81 8.75 1.09
CA ARG A 33 -3.81 8.27 2.48
C ARG A 33 -3.37 6.81 2.59
N THR A 34 -3.82 5.99 1.65
CA THR A 34 -3.50 4.56 1.58
C THR A 34 -2.02 4.33 1.27
N GLU A 35 -1.44 5.15 0.40
CA GLU A 35 -0.01 5.14 0.07
C GLU A 35 0.88 5.57 1.24
N ASN A 36 0.52 6.65 1.95
CA ASN A 36 1.26 7.07 3.14
C ASN A 36 1.28 5.98 4.22
N LYS A 37 0.17 5.24 4.37
CA LYS A 37 0.11 4.08 5.27
C LYS A 37 1.04 2.95 4.81
N ALA A 38 1.03 2.60 3.52
CA ALA A 38 1.91 1.57 2.97
C ALA A 38 3.39 1.94 3.12
N SER A 39 3.75 3.19 2.86
CA SER A 39 5.11 3.73 3.04
C SER A 39 5.57 3.65 4.50
N THR A 40 4.71 4.10 5.42
CA THR A 40 4.99 4.07 6.87
C THR A 40 5.17 2.63 7.36
N GLN A 41 4.27 1.71 6.99
CA GLN A 41 4.39 0.28 7.33
C GLN A 41 5.64 -0.35 6.71
N GLY A 42 5.94 -0.04 5.44
CA GLY A 42 7.15 -0.53 4.78
C GLY A 42 8.43 -0.08 5.48
N THR A 43 8.46 1.16 5.97
CA THR A 43 9.59 1.70 6.75
C THR A 43 9.75 0.92 8.06
N TYR A 44 8.67 0.70 8.83
CA TYR A 44 8.74 -0.07 10.07
C TYR A 44 9.19 -1.52 9.84
N ILE A 45 8.69 -2.17 8.79
CA ILE A 45 9.11 -3.54 8.42
C ILE A 45 10.58 -3.55 8.00
N GLY A 46 11.03 -2.57 7.21
CA GLY A 46 12.43 -2.43 6.79
C GLY A 46 13.39 -2.21 7.97
N VAL A 47 13.02 -1.36 8.92
CA VAL A 47 13.79 -1.17 10.16
C VAL A 47 13.83 -2.47 10.97
N THR A 48 12.70 -3.14 11.12
CA THR A 48 12.60 -4.42 11.85
C THR A 48 13.48 -5.50 11.20
N LEU A 49 13.46 -5.62 9.87
CA LEU A 49 14.33 -6.50 9.11
C LEU A 49 15.80 -6.16 9.29
N THR A 50 16.16 -4.88 9.33
CA THR A 50 17.56 -4.44 9.53
C THR A 50 18.04 -4.84 10.93
N ILE A 51 17.21 -4.66 11.96
CA ILE A 51 17.51 -5.08 13.34
C ILE A 51 17.65 -6.60 13.41
N MET A 52 16.73 -7.34 12.79
CA MET A 52 16.84 -8.80 12.68
C MET A 52 18.17 -9.17 12.02
N LEU A 53 18.44 -8.72 10.79
CA LEU A 53 19.67 -9.05 10.07
C LEU A 53 20.96 -8.73 10.87
N ALA A 54 20.99 -7.62 11.60
CA ALA A 54 22.12 -7.31 12.49
C ALA A 54 22.27 -8.34 13.64
N GLY A 55 21.14 -8.82 14.18
CA GLY A 55 21.08 -9.84 15.22
C GLY A 55 21.41 -11.27 14.74
N VAL A 56 21.53 -11.53 13.44
CA VAL A 56 21.87 -12.88 12.90
C VAL A 56 23.16 -13.40 13.53
N THR A 57 24.18 -12.56 13.67
CA THR A 57 25.47 -12.96 14.28
C THR A 57 25.33 -13.40 15.74
N THR A 58 24.31 -12.90 16.45
CA THR A 58 24.02 -13.24 17.85
C THR A 58 23.13 -14.47 18.00
N VAL A 59 22.26 -14.75 17.02
CA VAL A 59 21.35 -15.93 17.02
C VAL A 59 22.03 -17.17 16.43
N PHE A 60 23.04 -16.97 15.57
CA PHE A 60 23.88 -18.02 14.99
C PHE A 60 25.33 -17.94 15.48
N PRO A 61 25.60 -18.04 16.80
CA PRO A 61 26.97 -18.09 17.27
C PRO A 61 27.60 -19.40 16.78
N GLU A 62 28.60 -19.28 15.91
CA GLU A 62 29.51 -20.37 15.48
C GLU A 62 28.88 -21.57 14.74
N GLY A 63 27.71 -21.44 14.09
CA GLY A 63 27.17 -22.50 13.23
C GLY A 63 26.91 -23.85 13.93
N LYS A 64 26.86 -23.87 15.27
CA LYS A 64 26.62 -25.07 16.06
C LYS A 64 25.12 -25.37 16.07
N TRP A 65 24.70 -26.27 15.18
CA TRP A 65 23.40 -26.94 15.22
C TRP A 65 23.33 -27.92 16.40
N SER A 66 23.61 -27.45 17.62
CA SER A 66 23.65 -28.33 18.78
C SER A 66 22.32 -28.27 19.53
N ASN A 67 21.65 -29.42 19.57
CA ASN A 67 20.39 -29.74 20.27
C ASN A 67 19.11 -29.17 19.60
N GLY A 68 18.04 -29.97 19.64
CA GLY A 68 16.78 -29.73 18.90
C GLY A 68 16.14 -28.36 19.15
N PHE A 69 16.26 -27.81 20.36
CA PHE A 69 15.72 -26.49 20.71
C PHE A 69 16.45 -25.31 20.05
N GLY A 70 17.79 -25.39 19.92
CA GLY A 70 18.57 -24.35 19.24
C GLY A 70 18.30 -24.33 17.73
N CYS A 71 18.18 -25.52 17.12
CA CYS A 71 17.78 -25.68 15.72
C CYS A 71 16.36 -25.12 15.47
N ALA A 72 15.40 -25.44 16.35
CA ALA A 72 14.04 -24.91 16.24
C ALA A 72 13.99 -23.38 16.34
N ALA A 73 14.77 -22.77 17.24
CA ALA A 73 14.87 -21.31 17.36
C ALA A 73 15.41 -20.67 16.08
N GLN A 74 16.44 -21.26 15.47
CA GLN A 74 17.05 -20.75 14.23
C GLN A 74 16.11 -20.88 13.02
N ILE A 75 15.38 -21.98 12.90
CA ILE A 75 14.37 -22.18 11.84
C ILE A 75 13.26 -21.14 11.99
N LEU A 76 12.71 -20.95 13.19
CA LEU A 76 11.67 -19.96 13.43
C LEU A 76 12.17 -18.54 13.14
N TYR A 77 13.41 -18.24 13.53
CA TYR A 77 14.04 -16.96 13.23
C TYR A 77 14.14 -16.70 11.71
N LEU A 78 14.61 -17.67 10.94
CA LEU A 78 14.64 -17.59 9.47
C LEU A 78 13.24 -17.42 8.88
N CYS A 79 12.24 -18.17 9.38
CA CYS A 79 10.85 -18.02 8.96
C CYS A 79 10.33 -16.60 9.22
N SER A 80 10.66 -15.99 10.37
CA SER A 80 10.30 -14.60 10.68
C SER A 80 10.92 -13.61 9.70
N VAL A 81 12.21 -13.77 9.36
CA VAL A 81 12.89 -12.92 8.38
C VAL A 81 12.23 -13.02 7.00
N VAL A 82 11.91 -14.24 6.54
CA VAL A 82 11.25 -14.46 5.25
C VAL A 82 9.85 -13.84 5.22
N VAL A 83 9.06 -14.04 6.27
CA VAL A 83 7.70 -13.46 6.36
C VAL A 83 7.74 -11.93 6.34
N ASN A 84 8.67 -11.31 7.08
CA ASN A 84 8.83 -9.85 7.07
C ASN A 84 9.37 -9.34 5.72
N ALA A 85 10.24 -10.09 5.04
CA ALA A 85 10.72 -9.75 3.69
C ALA A 85 9.59 -9.79 2.66
N ILE A 86 8.70 -10.79 2.73
CA ILE A 86 7.49 -10.87 1.88
C ILE A 86 6.58 -9.67 2.16
N ALA A 87 6.37 -9.30 3.43
CA ALA A 87 5.59 -8.11 3.78
C ALA A 87 6.19 -6.83 3.17
N LEU A 88 7.52 -6.69 3.19
CA LEU A 88 8.22 -5.57 2.57
C LEU A 88 8.07 -5.55 1.03
N LEU A 89 8.13 -6.71 0.38
CA LEU A 89 7.89 -6.82 -1.07
C LEU A 89 6.47 -6.41 -1.45
N ILE A 90 5.46 -6.76 -0.63
CA ILE A 90 4.07 -6.34 -0.85
C ILE A 90 3.95 -4.82 -0.65
N CYS A 91 4.59 -4.25 0.38
CA CYS A 91 4.67 -2.79 0.55
C CYS A 91 5.30 -2.10 -0.66
N TYR A 92 6.42 -2.62 -1.17
CA TYR A 92 7.10 -2.09 -2.34
C TYR A 92 6.21 -2.16 -3.59
N ARG A 93 5.52 -3.28 -3.82
CA ARG A 93 4.56 -3.44 -4.92
C ARG A 93 3.42 -2.42 -4.81
N ALA A 94 2.87 -2.21 -3.61
CA ALA A 94 1.80 -1.25 -3.38
C ALA A 94 2.23 0.21 -3.65
N LEU A 95 3.51 0.54 -3.40
CA LEU A 95 4.10 1.84 -3.74
C LEU A 95 4.34 1.97 -5.26
N TRP A 96 4.94 0.94 -5.88
CA TRP A 96 5.21 0.90 -7.32
C TRP A 96 3.95 1.04 -8.16
N PHE A 97 2.82 0.55 -7.66
CA PHE A 97 1.52 0.64 -8.35
C PHE A 97 1.12 2.07 -8.71
N ARG A 98 1.61 3.11 -8.00
CA ARG A 98 1.37 4.52 -8.38
C ARG A 98 2.17 4.93 -9.62
N GLN A 99 3.38 4.40 -9.79
CA GLN A 99 4.22 4.70 -10.95
C GLN A 99 3.71 4.03 -12.23
N THR A 100 3.01 2.90 -12.08
CA THR A 100 2.44 2.13 -13.19
C THR A 100 0.95 2.36 -13.42
N LEU A 101 0.25 3.05 -12.52
CA LEU A 101 -1.11 3.46 -12.78
C LEU A 101 -1.05 4.57 -13.83
N ASP A 102 -1.44 4.22 -15.06
CA ASP A 102 -1.67 5.18 -16.12
C ASP A 102 -2.94 5.97 -15.76
N ILE A 103 -2.78 6.92 -14.84
CA ILE A 103 -3.81 7.90 -14.55
C ILE A 103 -3.93 8.69 -15.84
N PRO A 104 -5.08 8.69 -16.56
CA PRO A 104 -5.31 9.70 -17.58
C PRO A 104 -5.15 11.03 -16.87
N ARG A 105 -4.04 11.73 -17.15
CA ARG A 105 -3.50 12.67 -16.17
C ARG A 105 -4.58 13.71 -15.95
N VAL A 106 -4.88 14.02 -14.69
CA VAL A 106 -5.67 15.22 -14.36
C VAL A 106 -5.09 16.44 -15.09
N ALA A 107 -3.77 16.45 -15.34
CA ALA A 107 -3.08 17.40 -16.22
C ALA A 107 -3.45 17.30 -17.71
N ASP A 108 -3.60 16.11 -18.27
CA ASP A 108 -4.05 15.89 -19.66
C ASP A 108 -5.51 16.35 -19.79
N MET A 109 -6.35 16.07 -18.79
CA MET A 109 -7.73 16.53 -18.73
C MET A 109 -7.82 18.04 -18.54
N GLN A 110 -6.99 18.65 -17.69
CA GLN A 110 -6.86 20.11 -17.59
C GLN A 110 -6.36 20.72 -18.89
N SER A 111 -5.46 20.06 -19.61
CA SER A 111 -4.95 20.53 -20.91
C SER A 111 -6.01 20.40 -22.01
N TYR A 112 -6.82 19.34 -21.97
CA TYR A 112 -7.93 19.10 -22.89
C TYR A 112 -9.04 20.14 -22.67
N ILE A 113 -9.43 20.38 -21.42
CA ILE A 113 -10.42 21.41 -21.05
C ILE A 113 -9.90 22.82 -21.39
N LYS A 114 -8.64 23.13 -21.10
CA LYS A 114 -8.03 24.42 -21.47
C LYS A 114 -7.90 24.60 -22.98
N GLY A 115 -7.59 23.54 -23.72
CA GLY A 115 -7.52 23.53 -25.19
C GLY A 115 -8.88 23.69 -25.85
N MET A 116 -9.96 23.29 -25.18
CA MET A 116 -11.32 23.38 -25.70
C MET A 116 -12.06 24.69 -25.39
N ALA A 117 -11.50 25.57 -24.54
CA ALA A 117 -12.08 26.89 -24.23
C ALA A 117 -12.24 27.84 -25.44
N GLY A 118 -11.66 27.49 -26.59
CA GLY A 118 -11.76 28.25 -27.85
C GLY A 118 -12.71 27.67 -28.91
N HIS A 119 -13.29 26.49 -28.70
CA HIS A 119 -14.15 25.82 -29.69
C HIS A 119 -15.61 25.77 -29.23
N GLN A 120 -16.52 26.29 -30.06
CA GLN A 120 -17.98 26.16 -29.89
C GLN A 120 -18.40 24.70 -30.17
N PHE A 121 -18.11 23.79 -29.24
CA PHE A 121 -18.78 22.50 -29.22
C PHE A 121 -20.14 22.66 -28.55
N THR A 122 -21.17 22.06 -29.13
CA THR A 122 -22.49 21.94 -28.50
C THR A 122 -22.32 21.25 -27.14
N SER A 123 -22.81 21.88 -26.07
CA SER A 123 -22.49 21.54 -24.66
C SER A 123 -22.69 20.06 -24.31
N THR A 124 -23.61 19.38 -25.01
CA THR A 124 -23.95 17.97 -24.81
C THR A 124 -22.85 16.99 -25.21
N ALA A 125 -22.24 17.09 -26.39
CA ALA A 125 -21.23 16.13 -26.83
C ALA A 125 -19.94 16.20 -25.98
N LEU A 126 -19.60 17.40 -25.51
CA LEU A 126 -18.45 17.63 -24.65
C LEU A 126 -18.74 17.18 -23.21
N SER A 127 -19.98 17.35 -22.73
CA SER A 127 -20.46 16.82 -21.45
C SER A 127 -20.44 15.29 -21.42
N ASP A 128 -20.91 14.63 -22.47
CA ASP A 128 -20.95 13.16 -22.54
C ASP A 128 -19.54 12.56 -22.54
N GLN A 129 -18.62 13.12 -23.34
CA GLN A 129 -17.22 12.68 -23.35
C GLN A 129 -16.51 12.92 -22.02
N LEU A 130 -16.76 14.05 -21.35
CA LEU A 130 -16.18 14.32 -20.03
C LEU A 130 -16.74 13.36 -18.97
N SER A 131 -18.04 13.10 -19.02
CA SER A 131 -18.73 12.19 -18.11
C SER A 131 -18.18 10.76 -18.24
N ASP A 132 -18.03 10.25 -19.46
CA ASP A 132 -17.46 8.93 -19.71
C ASP A 132 -16.00 8.83 -19.23
N TYR A 133 -15.20 9.87 -19.44
CA TYR A 133 -13.83 9.92 -18.95
C TYR A 133 -13.75 9.91 -17.43
N ILE A 134 -14.60 10.68 -16.75
CA ILE A 134 -14.64 10.71 -15.29
C ILE A 134 -15.13 9.37 -14.74
N ALA A 135 -16.11 8.73 -15.38
CA ALA A 135 -16.59 7.42 -14.99
C ALA A 135 -15.48 6.35 -15.10
N GLN A 136 -14.74 6.33 -16.20
CA GLN A 136 -13.60 5.40 -16.38
C GLN A 136 -12.47 5.65 -15.39
N ALA A 137 -12.15 6.93 -15.13
CA ALA A 137 -11.17 7.30 -14.11
C ALA A 137 -11.63 6.82 -12.72
N GLN A 138 -12.89 7.10 -12.35
CA GLN A 138 -13.44 6.71 -11.05
C GLN A 138 -13.38 5.19 -10.84
N ILE A 139 -13.76 4.38 -11.83
CA ILE A 139 -13.67 2.91 -11.76
C ILE A 139 -12.22 2.48 -11.53
N SER A 140 -11.29 3.00 -12.34
CA SER A 140 -9.87 2.68 -12.25
C SER A 140 -9.27 3.05 -10.88
N TYR A 141 -9.64 4.22 -10.33
CA TYR A 141 -9.19 4.66 -9.00
C TYR A 141 -9.79 3.80 -7.88
N THR A 142 -11.07 3.46 -7.97
CA THR A 142 -11.77 2.70 -6.94
C THR A 142 -11.24 1.27 -6.89
N ASP A 143 -11.08 0.64 -8.05
CA ASP A 143 -10.52 -0.72 -8.16
C ASP A 143 -9.06 -0.77 -7.71
N ALA A 144 -8.24 0.21 -8.13
CA ALA A 144 -6.85 0.30 -7.68
C ALA A 144 -6.76 0.53 -6.16
N ALA A 145 -7.63 1.36 -5.59
CA ALA A 145 -7.68 1.61 -4.16
C ALA A 145 -8.11 0.37 -3.36
N HIS A 146 -9.10 -0.40 -3.84
CA HIS A 146 -9.51 -1.65 -3.22
C HIS A 146 -8.41 -2.71 -3.27
N SER A 147 -7.74 -2.85 -4.41
CA SER A 147 -6.59 -3.75 -4.57
C SER A 147 -5.46 -3.39 -3.59
N LYS A 148 -5.07 -2.11 -3.52
CA LYS A 148 -4.09 -1.62 -2.53
C LYS A 148 -4.51 -1.85 -1.08
N GLN A 149 -5.80 -1.67 -0.77
CA GLN A 149 -6.30 -1.90 0.59
C GLN A 149 -6.19 -3.38 0.99
N LYS A 150 -6.43 -4.31 0.05
CA LYS A 150 -6.23 -5.75 0.27
C LYS A 150 -4.75 -6.05 0.54
N ASP A 151 -3.84 -5.48 -0.23
CA ASP A 151 -2.40 -5.66 -0.06
C ASP A 151 -1.93 -5.15 1.32
N ILE A 152 -2.38 -3.96 1.74
CA ILE A 152 -2.04 -3.41 3.07
C ILE A 152 -2.56 -4.28 4.22
N ARG A 153 -3.77 -4.87 4.07
CA ARG A 153 -4.28 -5.81 5.07
C ARG A 153 -3.39 -7.06 5.18
N LEU A 154 -2.95 -7.59 4.03
CA LEU A 154 -2.02 -8.72 4.00
C LEU A 154 -0.67 -8.37 4.63
N VAL A 155 -0.11 -7.19 4.33
CA VAL A 155 1.11 -6.68 4.98
C VAL A 155 0.96 -6.67 6.49
N GLY A 156 -0.16 -6.17 7.02
CA GLY A 156 -0.43 -6.14 8.45
C GLY A 156 -0.44 -7.55 9.07
N LEU A 157 -1.07 -8.53 8.40
CA LEU A 157 -1.09 -9.93 8.86
C LEU A 157 0.31 -10.57 8.83
N PHE A 158 1.08 -10.36 7.77
CA PHE A 158 2.44 -10.87 7.67
C PHE A 158 3.38 -10.22 8.70
N ALA A 159 3.29 -8.91 8.91
CA ALA A 159 4.11 -8.23 9.91
C ALA A 159 3.82 -8.74 11.33
N VAL A 160 2.55 -8.86 11.72
CA VAL A 160 2.17 -9.36 13.05
C VAL A 160 2.61 -10.82 13.24
N SER A 161 2.35 -11.69 12.26
CA SER A 161 2.80 -13.08 12.32
C SER A 161 4.33 -13.19 12.38
N GLY A 162 5.06 -12.37 11.62
CA GLY A 162 6.52 -12.30 11.69
C GLY A 162 7.04 -11.94 13.09
N VAL A 163 6.42 -10.97 13.76
CA VAL A 163 6.75 -10.59 15.15
C VAL A 163 6.44 -11.72 16.13
N ILE A 164 5.30 -12.39 16.02
CA ILE A 164 4.95 -13.52 16.89
C ILE A 164 5.98 -14.65 16.75
N VAL A 165 6.34 -15.00 15.52
CA VAL A 165 7.35 -16.03 15.26
C VAL A 165 8.73 -15.62 15.81
N LEU A 166 9.08 -14.34 15.74
CA LEU A 166 10.32 -13.83 16.33
C LEU A 166 10.34 -13.98 17.87
N LEU A 167 9.22 -13.66 18.54
CA LEU A 167 9.10 -13.83 19.99
C LEU A 167 9.24 -15.30 20.41
N LEU A 168 8.63 -16.21 19.65
CA LEU A 168 8.77 -17.66 19.87
C LEU A 168 10.21 -18.12 19.68
N ALA A 169 10.89 -17.66 18.61
CA ALA A 169 12.30 -17.95 18.37
C ALA A 169 13.19 -17.45 19.52
N GLY A 170 12.95 -16.24 20.02
CA GLY A 170 13.66 -15.67 21.16
C GLY A 170 13.44 -16.47 22.45
N ALA A 171 12.20 -16.86 22.75
CA ALA A 171 11.87 -17.68 23.91
C ALA A 171 12.56 -19.05 23.86
N LEU A 172 12.52 -19.73 22.71
CA LEU A 172 13.22 -21.00 22.51
C LEU A 172 14.74 -20.88 22.66
N SER A 173 15.31 -19.77 22.18
CA SER A 173 16.74 -19.48 22.34
C SER A 173 17.13 -19.28 23.81
N LEU A 174 16.33 -18.53 24.57
CA LEU A 174 16.50 -18.33 26.02
C LEU A 174 16.40 -19.64 26.82
N ILE A 175 15.43 -20.50 26.47
CA ILE A 175 15.29 -21.82 27.10
C ILE A 175 16.53 -22.67 26.79
N HIS A 176 16.99 -22.68 25.54
CA HIS A 176 18.18 -23.42 25.14
C HIS A 176 19.43 -22.95 25.90
N SER A 177 19.69 -21.64 25.98
CA SER A 177 20.86 -21.11 26.68
C SER A 177 20.84 -21.43 28.17
N THR A 178 19.67 -21.32 28.81
CA THR A 178 19.51 -21.61 30.25
C THR A 178 19.70 -23.09 30.53
N LEU A 179 19.12 -23.97 29.70
CA LEU A 179 19.26 -25.42 29.83
C LEU A 179 20.71 -25.85 29.60
N SER A 180 21.37 -25.33 28.57
CA SER A 180 22.78 -25.62 28.28
C SER A 180 23.73 -25.14 29.36
N PHE A 181 23.43 -24.03 30.04
CA PHE A 181 24.19 -23.58 31.21
C PHE A 181 24.00 -24.51 32.39
N TYR A 182 22.75 -24.90 32.68
CA TYR A 182 22.43 -25.80 33.79
C TYR A 182 23.06 -27.18 33.62
N VAL A 183 23.00 -27.76 32.41
CA VAL A 183 23.63 -29.05 32.09
C VAL A 183 25.16 -29.00 32.20
N LYS A 184 25.79 -27.84 31.97
CA LYS A 184 27.25 -27.67 32.15
C LYS A 184 27.66 -27.46 33.61
N ALA A 185 26.75 -27.02 34.46
CA ALA A 185 27.01 -26.74 35.87
C ALA A 185 26.83 -27.96 36.78
N VAL A 186 26.12 -28.98 36.30
CA VAL A 186 25.94 -30.31 36.93
C VAL A 186 27.03 -31.26 36.45
#